data_AF-A0A9E6JN07-F1
#
_entry.id   AF-A0A9E6JN07-F1
#
_cell.length_a   1.000
_cell.length_b   1.000
_cell.length_c   1.000
_cell.angle_alpha   90.00
_cell.angle_beta   90.00
_cell.angle_gamma   90.00
#
_symmetry.space_group_name_H-M   'P 1'
#
loop_
_entity.id
_entity.type
_entity.pdbx_description
1 polymer ?
#
loop_
_entity_poly.entity_id
_entity_poly.type
_entity_poly.pdbx_seq_one_letter_code
_entity_poly.pdbx_strand_id
1 'polypeptide(L)'
;MENASRLLRPLLDGSPRALARAITWMENGHPEARALMASVWPHLGRAVVIGLTGSPGSGKSTLTDQLARALRAEGRRVGILAVDPTSPFSGGAILGDRIRMGRIAADPGIFIRSMATRGSLGGLAQATADVILALDAAGFQRILIGVARDFAESQPRRVRHHSVEASRDESWPEAV
;
A
#
# COMPACT_ATOMS: atom_id res chain seq x y z
N MET A 1 -15.26 22.16 11.10
CA MET A 1 -15.22 21.48 9.78
C MET A 1 -13.85 20.82 9.63
N GLU A 2 -13.83 19.58 9.16
CA GLU A 2 -12.60 18.85 8.81
C GLU A 2 -12.11 19.40 7.46
N ASN A 3 -10.84 19.81 7.36
CA ASN A 3 -10.28 20.40 6.14
C ASN A 3 -8.82 19.95 5.93
N ALA A 4 -8.30 20.11 4.71
CA ALA A 4 -7.00 19.59 4.32
C ALA A 4 -5.85 20.06 5.22
N SER A 5 -5.86 21.34 5.63
CA SER A 5 -4.79 21.91 6.46
C SER A 5 -4.69 21.28 7.84
N ARG A 6 -5.82 20.92 8.46
CA ARG A 6 -5.85 20.23 9.76
C ARG A 6 -5.33 18.80 9.69
N LEU A 7 -5.45 18.14 8.53
CA LEU A 7 -5.00 16.77 8.34
C LEU A 7 -3.53 16.68 7.90
N LEU A 8 -3.04 17.70 7.19
CA LEU A 8 -1.68 17.73 6.64
C LEU A 8 -0.61 17.55 7.71
N ARG A 9 -0.62 18.37 8.78
CA ARG A 9 0.47 18.32 9.77
C ARG A 9 0.54 16.96 10.48
N PRO A 10 -0.57 16.41 11.04
CA PRO A 10 -0.55 15.06 11.60
C PRO A 10 -0.15 13.97 10.61
N LEU A 11 -0.50 14.10 9.33
CA LEU A 11 -0.08 13.16 8.28
C LEU A 11 1.45 13.19 8.10
N LEU A 12 2.04 14.38 7.97
CA LEU A 12 3.49 14.56 7.82
C LEU A 12 4.27 14.09 9.05
N ASP A 13 3.69 14.25 10.24
CA ASP A 13 4.24 13.73 11.50
C ASP A 13 4.08 12.19 11.62
N GLY A 14 3.52 11.53 10.60
CA GLY A 14 3.44 10.08 10.51
C GLY A 14 2.29 9.44 11.29
N SER A 15 1.28 10.20 11.69
CA SER A 15 0.13 9.71 12.47
C SER A 15 -0.66 8.64 11.71
N PRO A 16 -0.77 7.40 12.24
CA PRO A 16 -1.56 6.34 11.59
C PRO A 16 -3.04 6.70 11.43
N ARG A 17 -3.60 7.48 12.37
CA ARG A 17 -5.00 7.93 12.32
C ARG A 17 -5.20 8.96 11.20
N ALA A 18 -4.27 9.91 11.06
CA ALA A 18 -4.33 10.92 10.02
C ALA A 18 -4.17 10.30 8.63
N LEU A 19 -3.23 9.36 8.51
CA LEU A 19 -3.04 8.57 7.30
C LEU A 19 -4.29 7.76 6.92
N ALA A 20 -4.88 7.03 7.87
CA ALA A 20 -6.12 6.28 7.62
C ALA A 20 -7.27 7.20 7.17
N ARG A 21 -7.41 8.37 7.78
CA ARG A 21 -8.41 9.38 7.38
C ARG A 21 -8.14 9.92 5.98
N ALA A 22 -6.89 10.26 5.66
CA ALA A 22 -6.50 10.74 4.34
C ALA A 22 -6.84 9.69 3.26
N ILE A 23 -6.51 8.42 3.52
CA ILE A 23 -6.84 7.30 2.62
C ILE A 23 -8.37 7.21 2.41
N THR A 24 -9.16 7.31 3.48
CA THR A 24 -10.63 7.33 3.37
C THR A 24 -11.12 8.50 2.51
N TRP A 25 -10.51 9.69 2.61
CA TRP A 25 -10.85 10.84 1.78
C TRP A 25 -10.58 10.58 0.30
N MET A 26 -9.41 10.02 -0.03
CA MET A 26 -9.05 9.66 -1.41
C MET A 26 -10.00 8.58 -1.96
N GLU A 27 -10.26 7.54 -1.17
CA GLU A 27 -11.08 6.42 -1.60
C GLU A 27 -12.54 6.80 -1.84
N ASN A 28 -13.07 7.81 -1.15
CA ASN A 28 -14.47 8.23 -1.23
C ASN A 28 -14.67 9.53 -2.03
N GLY A 29 -13.62 10.08 -2.66
CA GLY A 29 -13.71 11.32 -3.43
C GLY A 29 -14.09 12.53 -2.58
N HIS A 30 -13.61 12.62 -1.34
CA HIS A 30 -13.90 13.74 -0.45
C HIS A 30 -13.42 15.06 -1.09
N PRO A 31 -14.20 16.17 -1.00
CA PRO A 31 -13.86 17.43 -1.67
C PRO A 31 -12.45 17.98 -1.33
N GLU A 32 -12.02 17.77 -0.09
CA GLU A 32 -10.71 18.22 0.41
C GLU A 32 -9.53 17.30 0.01
N ALA A 33 -9.79 16.12 -0.55
CA ALA A 33 -8.74 15.17 -0.89
C ALA A 33 -7.73 15.78 -1.87
N ARG A 34 -8.22 16.49 -2.90
CA ARG A 34 -7.37 17.15 -3.90
C ARG A 34 -6.49 18.24 -3.27
N ALA A 35 -7.04 19.06 -2.38
CA ALA A 35 -6.31 20.12 -1.69
C ALA A 35 -5.23 19.55 -0.75
N LEU A 36 -5.55 18.45 -0.05
CA LEU A 36 -4.59 17.72 0.76
C LEU A 36 -3.44 17.17 -0.10
N MET A 37 -3.74 16.51 -1.23
CA MET A 37 -2.72 15.95 -2.11
C MET A 37 -1.82 17.02 -2.73
N ALA A 38 -2.36 18.18 -3.09
CA ALA A 38 -1.57 19.31 -3.55
C ALA A 38 -0.59 19.80 -2.46
N SER A 39 -1.04 19.84 -1.20
CA SER A 39 -0.23 20.26 -0.06
C SER A 39 0.82 19.22 0.36
N VAL A 40 0.58 17.94 0.06
CA VAL A 40 1.53 16.85 0.27
C VAL A 40 2.70 16.91 -0.72
N TRP A 41 2.48 17.46 -1.92
CA TRP A 41 3.46 17.43 -3.01
C TRP A 41 4.88 17.86 -2.62
N PRO A 42 5.12 18.94 -1.86
CA PRO A 42 6.48 19.36 -1.48
C PRO A 42 7.25 18.35 -0.61
N HIS A 43 6.57 17.36 -0.01
CA HIS A 43 7.14 16.44 0.98
C HIS A 43 7.50 15.05 0.43
N LEU A 44 7.38 14.87 -0.90
CA LEU A 44 7.58 13.59 -1.60
C LEU A 44 9.03 13.33 -2.01
N GLY A 45 9.33 12.09 -2.41
CA GLY A 45 10.58 11.67 -3.05
C GLY A 45 11.46 10.74 -2.20
N ARG A 46 10.94 10.23 -1.08
CA ARG A 46 11.75 9.46 -0.11
C ARG A 46 11.50 7.97 -0.27
N ALA A 47 10.27 7.58 -0.55
CA ALA A 47 9.84 6.20 -0.65
C ALA A 47 10.43 5.47 -1.87
N VAL A 48 10.60 4.15 -1.70
CA VAL A 48 10.74 3.19 -2.79
C VAL A 48 9.50 2.30 -2.77
N VAL A 49 8.83 2.18 -3.91
CA VAL A 49 7.67 1.33 -4.14
C VAL A 49 8.14 0.03 -4.78
N ILE A 50 7.69 -1.08 -4.20
CA ILE A 50 7.98 -2.43 -4.64
C ILE A 50 6.65 -3.12 -4.95
N GLY A 51 6.40 -3.39 -6.23
CA GLY A 51 5.25 -4.17 -6.68
C GLY A 51 5.53 -5.65 -6.60
N LEU A 52 4.63 -6.41 -5.98
CA LEU A 52 4.66 -7.86 -5.87
C LEU A 52 3.47 -8.43 -6.66
N THR A 53 3.78 -9.08 -7.79
CA THR A 53 2.78 -9.66 -8.70
C THR A 53 2.90 -11.18 -8.76
N GLY A 54 1.88 -11.82 -9.32
CA GLY A 54 1.83 -13.27 -9.51
C GLY A 54 0.44 -13.84 -9.26
N SER A 55 0.24 -15.08 -9.69
CA SER A 55 -1.05 -15.78 -9.59
C SER A 55 -1.54 -15.96 -8.14
N PRO A 56 -2.85 -16.10 -7.90
CA PRO A 56 -3.36 -16.51 -6.59
C PRO A 56 -2.67 -17.78 -6.08
N GLY A 57 -2.20 -17.79 -4.83
CA GLY A 57 -1.48 -18.94 -4.26
C GLY A 57 0.00 -19.08 -4.64
N SER A 58 0.59 -18.10 -5.34
CA SER A 58 2.04 -18.05 -5.64
C SER A 58 2.94 -17.69 -4.44
N GLY A 59 2.36 -17.41 -3.27
CA GLY A 59 3.12 -17.05 -2.06
C GLY A 59 3.39 -15.54 -1.88
N LYS A 60 2.79 -14.65 -2.68
CA LYS A 60 2.94 -13.18 -2.54
C LYS A 60 2.76 -12.65 -1.11
N SER A 61 1.75 -13.12 -0.38
CA SER A 61 1.48 -12.65 0.99
C SER A 61 2.59 -13.12 1.95
N THR A 62 3.15 -14.31 1.74
CA THR A 62 4.32 -14.82 2.47
C THR A 62 5.57 -14.00 2.15
N LEU A 63 5.83 -13.73 0.87
CA LEU A 63 6.96 -12.89 0.45
C LEU A 63 6.83 -11.46 1.01
N THR A 64 5.62 -10.88 0.97
CA THR A 64 5.32 -9.58 1.57
C THR A 64 5.65 -9.57 3.05
N ASP A 65 5.22 -10.59 3.81
CA ASP A 65 5.50 -10.69 5.26
C ASP A 65 7.01 -10.75 5.53
N GLN A 66 7.74 -11.63 4.83
CA GLN A 66 9.17 -11.80 5.03
C GLN A 66 9.97 -10.57 4.61
N LEU A 67 9.62 -9.95 3.48
CA LEU A 67 10.27 -8.72 3.01
C LEU A 67 10.00 -7.56 3.98
N ALA A 68 8.78 -7.43 4.49
CA ALA A 68 8.46 -6.41 5.48
C ALA A 68 9.29 -6.59 6.76
N ARG A 69 9.43 -7.83 7.26
CA ARG A 69 10.28 -8.14 8.42
C ARG A 69 11.74 -7.78 8.20
N ALA A 70 12.30 -8.16 7.05
CA ALA A 70 13.69 -7.84 6.71
C ALA A 70 13.92 -6.32 6.68
N LEU A 71 13.04 -5.57 6.03
CA LEU A 71 13.11 -4.11 5.98
C LEU A 71 12.93 -3.47 7.36
N ARG A 72 12.08 -4.06 8.23
CA ARG A 72 11.95 -3.61 9.62
C ARG A 72 13.19 -3.88 10.46
N ALA A 73 13.88 -4.99 10.24
CA ALA A 73 15.16 -5.29 10.90
C ALA A 73 16.24 -4.25 10.54
N GLU A 74 16.17 -3.64 9.36
CA GLU A 74 17.00 -2.49 8.96
C GLU A 74 16.52 -1.13 9.52
N GLY A 75 15.49 -1.12 10.37
CA GLY A 75 14.91 0.10 10.93
C GLY A 75 14.02 0.90 9.96
N ARG A 76 13.68 0.36 8.78
CA ARG A 76 12.85 1.08 7.79
C ARG A 76 11.39 1.14 8.21
N ARG A 77 10.66 2.24 7.91
CA ARG A 77 9.19 2.25 8.00
C ARG A 77 8.58 1.69 6.71
N VAL A 78 7.64 0.75 6.85
CA VAL A 78 7.07 -0.03 5.74
C VAL A 78 5.56 0.19 5.63
N GLY A 79 5.09 0.66 4.48
CA GLY A 79 3.68 0.69 4.11
C GLY A 79 3.35 -0.52 3.24
N ILE A 80 2.22 -1.17 3.48
CA ILE A 80 1.75 -2.33 2.72
C ILE A 80 0.36 -2.04 2.18
N LEU A 81 0.22 -2.08 0.86
CA LEU A 81 -1.04 -1.96 0.14
C LEU A 81 -1.39 -3.34 -0.44
N ALA A 82 -2.35 -4.01 0.19
CA ALA A 82 -2.91 -5.25 -0.33
C ALA A 82 -4.09 -4.90 -1.24
N VAL A 83 -3.91 -5.06 -2.56
CA VAL A 83 -4.93 -4.72 -3.55
C VAL A 83 -5.59 -5.99 -4.05
N ASP A 84 -6.85 -6.15 -3.67
CA ASP A 84 -7.65 -7.34 -3.95
C ASP A 84 -8.86 -7.01 -4.86
N PRO A 85 -9.39 -7.99 -5.61
CA PRO A 85 -10.67 -7.84 -6.28
C PRO A 85 -11.76 -7.35 -5.32
N THR A 86 -12.69 -6.56 -5.85
CA THR A 86 -13.83 -6.08 -5.08
C THR A 86 -14.75 -7.23 -4.67
N SER A 87 -15.06 -7.29 -3.37
CA SER A 87 -16.09 -8.18 -2.83
C SER A 87 -17.46 -7.81 -3.42
N PRO A 88 -18.20 -8.76 -4.02
CA PRO A 88 -19.53 -8.50 -4.56
C PRO A 88 -20.58 -8.21 -3.47
N PHE A 89 -20.27 -8.52 -2.20
CA PHE A 89 -21.18 -8.31 -1.07
C PHE A 89 -20.97 -6.98 -0.35
N SER A 90 -19.72 -6.58 -0.14
CA SER A 90 -19.39 -5.38 0.66
C SER A 90 -18.89 -4.19 -0.15
N GLY A 91 -18.56 -4.37 -1.42
CA GLY A 91 -17.92 -3.34 -2.25
C GLY A 91 -16.46 -3.01 -1.86
N GLY A 92 -15.96 -3.59 -0.76
CA GLY A 92 -14.59 -3.45 -0.25
C GLY A 92 -13.66 -4.56 -0.72
N ALA A 93 -12.43 -4.56 -0.18
CA ALA A 93 -11.42 -5.57 -0.51
C ALA A 93 -11.76 -6.90 0.15
N ILE A 94 -11.46 -8.01 -0.51
CA ILE A 94 -11.51 -9.34 0.11
C ILE A 94 -10.35 -9.41 1.13
N LEU A 95 -10.66 -9.41 2.43
CA LEU A 95 -9.71 -9.25 3.55
C LEU A 95 -8.57 -10.29 3.66
N GLY A 96 -8.49 -11.26 2.73
CA GLY A 96 -7.70 -12.48 2.87
C GLY A 96 -6.23 -12.25 3.14
N ASP A 97 -5.62 -11.25 2.52
CA ASP A 97 -4.19 -10.97 2.68
C ASP A 97 -3.86 -10.26 4.00
N ARG A 98 -4.77 -9.41 4.50
CA ARG A 98 -4.57 -8.71 5.78
C ARG A 98 -4.59 -9.67 6.96
N ILE A 99 -5.49 -10.66 6.95
CA ILE A 99 -5.61 -11.65 8.03
C ILE A 99 -4.33 -12.51 8.10
N ARG A 100 -3.75 -12.86 6.95
CA ARG A 100 -2.50 -13.65 6.87
C ARG A 100 -1.27 -12.88 7.39
N MET A 101 -1.27 -11.55 7.31
CA MET A 101 -0.19 -10.67 7.81
C MET A 101 -0.37 -10.22 9.27
N GLY A 102 -1.23 -10.89 10.06
CA GLY A 102 -1.52 -10.49 11.44
C GLY A 102 -0.30 -10.37 12.36
N ARG A 103 0.77 -11.13 12.11
CA ARG A 103 2.00 -11.10 12.93
C ARG A 103 2.82 -9.82 12.78
N ILE A 104 2.81 -9.20 11.60
CA ILE A 104 3.55 -7.95 11.34
C ILE A 104 2.67 -6.71 11.55
N ALA A 105 1.36 -6.88 11.61
CA ALA A 105 0.40 -5.78 11.81
C ALA A 105 0.54 -5.08 13.17
N ALA A 106 1.19 -5.70 14.15
CA ALA A 106 1.45 -5.12 15.48
C ALA A 106 2.71 -4.24 15.54
N ASP A 107 3.58 -4.28 14.52
CA ASP A 107 4.79 -3.44 14.49
C ASP A 107 4.41 -1.97 14.20
N PRO A 108 4.73 -1.00 15.07
CA PRO A 108 4.38 0.40 14.87
C PRO A 108 5.07 1.04 13.65
N GLY A 109 6.14 0.43 13.14
CA GLY A 109 6.81 0.82 11.89
C GLY A 109 6.14 0.27 10.64
N ILE A 110 5.09 -0.54 10.76
CA ILE A 110 4.32 -1.12 9.66
C ILE A 110 2.91 -0.52 9.61
N PHE A 111 2.50 -0.11 8.40
CA PHE A 111 1.11 0.28 8.13
C PHE A 111 0.52 -0.60 7.03
N ILE A 112 -0.62 -1.23 7.30
CA ILE A 112 -1.28 -2.14 6.35
C ILE A 112 -2.67 -1.63 5.98
N ARG A 113 -2.90 -1.44 4.68
CA ARG A 113 -4.20 -1.09 4.10
C ARG A 113 -4.59 -2.12 3.03
N SER A 114 -5.81 -2.65 3.15
CA SER A 114 -6.46 -3.40 2.07
C SER A 114 -7.26 -2.43 1.21
N MET A 115 -7.13 -2.56 -0.11
CA MET A 115 -7.81 -1.73 -1.10
C MET A 115 -8.53 -2.61 -2.12
N ALA A 116 -9.72 -2.16 -2.55
CA ALA A 116 -10.52 -2.87 -3.54
C ALA A 116 -10.32 -2.26 -4.92
N THR A 117 -10.15 -3.09 -5.96
CA THR A 117 -9.97 -2.60 -7.34
C THR A 117 -11.14 -1.77 -7.87
N ARG A 118 -12.36 -1.99 -7.34
CA ARG A 118 -13.62 -1.29 -7.68
C ARG A 118 -13.90 -1.26 -9.18
N GLY A 119 -13.67 -2.38 -9.85
CA GLY A 119 -13.92 -2.53 -11.29
C GLY A 119 -12.84 -1.91 -12.19
N SER A 120 -11.73 -1.43 -11.63
CA SER A 120 -10.59 -0.93 -12.40
C SER A 120 -9.95 -2.05 -13.25
N LEU A 121 -9.87 -1.81 -14.56
CA LEU A 121 -9.34 -2.76 -15.54
C LEU A 121 -7.85 -3.08 -15.33
N GLY A 122 -7.08 -2.18 -14.72
CA GLY A 122 -5.64 -2.32 -14.51
C GLY A 122 -5.23 -3.02 -13.21
N GLY A 123 -6.17 -3.65 -12.49
CA GLY A 123 -5.86 -4.40 -11.26
C GLY A 123 -5.50 -3.54 -10.03
N LEU A 124 -5.40 -2.21 -10.17
CA LEU A 124 -5.18 -1.26 -9.08
C LEU A 124 -6.42 -0.42 -8.81
N ALA A 125 -6.67 -0.11 -7.53
CA ALA A 125 -7.69 0.85 -7.14
C ALA A 125 -7.30 2.25 -7.65
N GLN A 126 -8.28 3.06 -8.07
CA GLN A 126 -8.02 4.43 -8.55
C GLN A 126 -7.23 5.28 -7.54
N ALA A 127 -7.51 5.09 -6.25
CA ALA A 127 -6.85 5.82 -5.17
C ALA A 127 -5.42 5.33 -4.86
N THR A 128 -4.95 4.21 -5.43
CA THR A 128 -3.65 3.61 -5.06
C THR A 128 -2.50 4.60 -5.20
N ALA A 129 -2.46 5.38 -6.30
CA ALA A 129 -1.42 6.38 -6.51
C ALA A 129 -1.40 7.45 -5.41
N ASP A 130 -2.57 7.99 -5.04
CA ASP A 130 -2.67 9.00 -3.97
C ASP A 130 -2.28 8.43 -2.60
N VAL A 131 -2.64 7.17 -2.34
CA VAL A 131 -2.26 6.49 -1.10
C VAL A 131 -0.74 6.28 -1.01
N ILE A 132 -0.07 5.94 -2.12
CA ILE A 132 1.39 5.85 -2.19
C ILE A 132 2.03 7.21 -1.83
N LEU A 133 1.51 8.30 -2.40
CA LEU A 133 2.02 9.64 -2.13
C LEU A 133 1.80 10.05 -0.67
N ALA A 134 0.66 9.70 -0.08
CA ALA A 134 0.39 9.96 1.33
C ALA A 134 1.32 9.16 2.26
N LEU A 135 1.64 7.91 1.91
CA LEU A 135 2.62 7.09 2.63
C LEU A 135 4.04 7.68 2.58
N ASP A 136 4.48 8.10 1.39
CA ASP A 136 5.79 8.75 1.22
C ASP A 136 5.89 10.01 2.09
N ALA A 137 4.87 10.86 2.03
CA ALA A 137 4.78 12.08 2.82
C ALA A 137 4.72 11.83 4.33
N ALA A 138 4.07 10.74 4.76
CA ALA A 138 4.01 10.31 6.15
C ALA A 138 5.32 9.66 6.64
N GLY A 139 6.35 9.58 5.80
CA GLY A 139 7.69 9.12 6.16
C GLY A 139 7.92 7.62 6.02
N PHE A 140 7.06 6.91 5.27
CA PHE A 140 7.31 5.51 4.93
C PHE A 140 8.36 5.42 3.82
N GLN A 141 9.43 4.67 4.07
CA GLN A 141 10.58 4.59 3.16
C GLN A 141 10.45 3.44 2.16
N ARG A 142 9.62 2.46 2.49
CA ARG A 142 9.33 1.29 1.66
C ARG A 142 7.82 1.11 1.57
N ILE A 143 7.31 0.98 0.36
CA ILE A 143 5.90 0.76 0.10
C ILE A 143 5.78 -0.52 -0.71
N LEU A 144 5.24 -1.57 -0.10
CA LEU A 144 5.00 -2.85 -0.74
C LEU A 144 3.58 -2.87 -1.28
N ILE A 145 3.41 -3.26 -2.54
CA ILE A 145 2.08 -3.35 -3.17
C ILE A 145 1.89 -4.78 -3.64
N GLY A 146 0.96 -5.49 -3.03
CA GLY A 146 0.54 -6.82 -3.47
C GLY A 146 -0.65 -6.69 -4.41
N VAL A 147 -0.55 -7.27 -5.61
CA VAL A 147 -1.65 -7.32 -6.58
C VAL A 147 -1.81 -8.74 -7.13
N ALA A 148 -3.05 -9.15 -7.38
CA ALA A 148 -3.35 -10.46 -7.97
C ALA A 148 -3.10 -10.56 -9.49
N ARG A 149 -2.79 -9.44 -10.17
CA ARG A 149 -2.52 -9.32 -11.62
C ARG A 149 -1.36 -8.36 -11.88
N ASP A 150 -0.88 -8.29 -13.11
CA ASP A 150 0.32 -7.53 -13.49
C ASP A 150 0.28 -6.06 -13.07
N PHE A 151 1.39 -5.64 -12.46
CA PHE A 151 1.65 -4.30 -11.93
C PHE A 151 2.62 -3.61 -12.88
N ALA A 152 2.13 -2.72 -13.76
CA ALA A 152 3.05 -2.00 -14.66
C ALA A 152 2.70 -0.53 -14.97
N GLU A 153 1.45 -0.05 -14.90
CA GLU A 153 1.11 1.13 -15.73
C GLU A 153 0.54 2.41 -15.07
N SER A 154 0.38 2.49 -13.74
CA SER A 154 -0.29 3.66 -13.10
C SER A 154 0.46 4.33 -11.95
N GLN A 155 1.79 4.27 -11.96
CA GLN A 155 2.60 4.68 -10.82
C GLN A 155 3.03 6.17 -10.82
N PRO A 156 3.07 6.85 -9.66
CA PRO A 156 3.53 8.23 -9.58
C PRO A 156 5.04 8.34 -9.87
N ARG A 157 5.40 9.07 -10.92
CA ARG A 157 6.80 9.24 -11.41
C ARG A 157 7.79 9.80 -10.38
N ARG A 158 7.31 10.40 -9.29
CA ARG A 158 8.13 11.06 -8.28
C ARG A 158 8.61 10.12 -7.17
N VAL A 159 8.09 8.90 -7.14
CA VAL A 159 8.52 7.81 -6.26
C VAL A 159 9.33 6.82 -7.10
N ARG A 160 10.34 6.17 -6.51
CA ARG A 160 11.11 5.12 -7.21
C ARG A 160 10.30 3.82 -7.23
N HIS A 161 10.29 3.10 -8.35
CA HIS A 161 9.50 1.87 -8.52
C HIS A 161 10.38 0.68 -8.92
N HIS A 162 10.11 -0.47 -8.33
CA HIS A 162 10.65 -1.77 -8.74
C HIS A 162 9.52 -2.80 -8.76
N SER A 163 9.49 -3.68 -9.76
CA SER A 163 8.53 -4.78 -9.85
C SER A 163 9.25 -6.10 -9.62
N VAL A 164 8.66 -6.98 -8.80
CA VAL A 164 9.13 -8.34 -8.56
C VAL A 164 7.97 -9.29 -8.83
N GLU A 165 8.20 -10.26 -9.71
CA GLU A 165 7.23 -11.28 -10.06
C GLU A 165 7.51 -12.55 -9.25
N ALA A 166 6.52 -13.02 -8.49
CA ALA A 166 6.62 -14.26 -7.75
C ALA A 166 6.30 -15.43 -8.68
N SER A 167 7.33 -16.06 -9.25
CA SER A 167 7.20 -17.35 -9.94
C SER A 167 7.20 -18.51 -8.94
N ARG A 168 6.41 -19.55 -9.21
CA ARG A 168 6.66 -20.87 -8.62
C ARG A 168 7.80 -21.48 -9.44
N ASP A 169 8.99 -21.51 -8.86
CA ASP A 169 10.04 -22.39 -9.36
C ASP A 169 9.78 -23.79 -8.79
N GLU A 170 9.58 -24.79 -9.65
CA GLU A 170 9.30 -26.18 -9.23
C GLU A 170 10.52 -26.86 -8.55
N SER A 171 11.66 -26.15 -8.47
CA SER A 171 12.92 -26.63 -7.88
C SER A 171 13.23 -26.13 -6.45
N TRP A 172 12.23 -25.76 -5.65
CA TRP A 172 12.47 -25.51 -4.21
C TRP A 172 12.37 -26.81 -3.40
N PRO A 173 13.43 -27.24 -2.71
CA PRO A 173 13.35 -28.40 -1.83
C PRO A 173 12.37 -28.09 -0.69
N GLU A 174 11.44 -29.01 -0.44
CA GLU A 174 10.53 -28.95 0.69
C GLU A 174 11.35 -28.84 1.98
N ALA A 175 11.27 -27.66 2.62
CA ALA A 175 11.91 -27.45 3.90
C ALA A 175 11.13 -28.21 4.99
N VAL A 176 11.86 -29.17 5.57
CA VAL A 176 11.57 -29.96 6.78
C VAL A 176 11.28 -29.06 7.99
#